data_AF-A0A066Z7L1-F1
#
_entry.id   AF-A0A066Z7L1-F1
#
_cell.length_a   1.000
_cell.length_b   1.000
_cell.length_c   1.000
_cell.angle_alpha   90.00
_cell.angle_beta   90.00
_cell.angle_gamma   90.00
#
_symmetry.space_group_name_H-M   'P 1'
#
loop_
_entity.id
_entity.type
_entity.pdbx_description
1 polymer ?
#
loop_
_entity_poly.entity_id
_entity_poly.type
_entity_poly.pdbx_seq_one_letter_code
_entity_poly.pdbx_strand_id
1 'polypeptide(L)' 'MAYRDGEVLALNLHDGTVRWRERLTVAGVPAVPTALTVTEPGRLLVGTSDGRVLDCAAA' A
#
# COMPACT_ATOMS: atom_id res chain seq x y z
N MET A 1 12.79 -2.30 -14.25
CA MET A 1 13.28 -1.81 -12.95
C MET A 1 12.11 -1.94 -11.99
N ALA A 2 12.12 -2.91 -11.07
CA ALA A 2 11.02 -3.08 -10.14
C ALA A 2 11.11 -1.98 -9.07
N TYR A 3 10.00 -1.28 -8.83
CA TYR A 3 9.87 -0.31 -7.72
C TYR A 3 10.13 -1.07 -6.42
N ARG A 4 11.29 -0.88 -5.78
CA ARG A 4 11.65 -1.56 -4.51
C ARG A 4 11.45 -0.67 -3.29
N ASP A 5 10.81 0.48 -3.47
CA ASP A 5 10.76 1.53 -2.45
C ASP A 5 9.57 1.31 -1.49
N GLY A 6 8.77 0.26 -1.71
CA GLY A 6 7.67 -0.13 -0.83
C GLY A 6 6.48 0.85 -0.85
N GLU A 7 6.31 1.58 -1.95
CA GLU A 7 5.18 2.50 -2.11
C GLU A 7 3.90 1.75 -2.51
N VAL A 8 2.77 2.20 -1.96
CA VAL A 8 1.44 1.79 -2.39
C VAL A 8 0.92 2.86 -3.35
N LEU A 9 0.39 2.43 -4.50
CA LEU A 9 -0.18 3.32 -5.50
C LEU A 9 -1.63 2.92 -5.78
N ALA A 10 -2.51 3.91 -5.83
CA ALA A 10 -3.81 3.74 -6.48
C ALA A 10 -3.73 4.20 -7.92
N LEU A 11 -4.26 3.37 -8.80
CA LEU A 11 -4.35 3.65 -10.23
C LEU A 11 -5.81 3.89 -10.61
N ASN A 12 -6.02 4.74 -11.60
CA ASN A 12 -7.29 4.81 -12.31
C ASN A 12 -7.44 3.55 -13.16
N LEU A 13 -8.59 2.89 -13.02
CA LEU A 13 -8.86 1.61 -13.68
C LEU A 13 -8.90 1.72 -15.21
N HIS A 14 -9.28 2.88 -15.73
CA HIS A 14 -9.51 3.06 -17.17
C HIS A 14 -8.23 3.29 -17.97
N ASP A 15 -7.29 4.05 -17.42
CA ASP A 15 -6.09 4.52 -18.13
C ASP A 15 -4.77 4.19 -17.42
N GLY A 16 -4.83 3.59 -16.22
CA GLY A 16 -3.66 3.26 -15.43
C GLY A 16 -2.94 4.46 -14.83
N THR A 17 -3.50 5.66 -14.91
CA THR A 17 -2.90 6.87 -14.31
C THR A 17 -2.89 6.79 -12.79
N VAL A 18 -1.83 7.30 -12.16
CA VAL A 18 -1.72 7.31 -10.69
C VAL A 18 -2.70 8.32 -10.11
N ARG A 19 -3.64 7.87 -9.27
CA ARG A 19 -4.55 8.72 -8.50
C ARG A 19 -3.87 9.25 -7.26
N TRP A 20 -3.20 8.36 -6.53
CA TRP A 20 -2.39 8.70 -5.38
C TRP A 20 -1.26 7.70 -5.19
N ARG A 21 -0.28 8.11 -4.40
CA ARG A 21 0.89 7.32 -4.02
C ARG A 21 1.23 7.64 -2.59
N GLU A 22 1.49 6.60 -1.81
CA GLU A 22 1.87 6.75 -0.42
C GLU A 22 3.01 5.79 -0.06
N ARG A 23 3.89 6.28 0.80
CA ARG A 23 4.95 5.47 1.39
C ARG A 23 4.48 4.95 2.72
N LEU A 24 4.53 3.64 2.89
CA LEU A 24 4.12 3.02 4.13
C LEU A 24 5.22 3.21 5.18
N THR A 25 4.86 3.82 6.31
CA THR A 25 5.76 3.94 7.47
C THR A 25 5.06 3.48 8.74
N VAL A 26 5.75 2.68 9.54
CA VAL A 26 5.29 2.22 10.86
C VAL A 26 6.21 2.80 11.91
N ALA A 27 5.67 3.64 12.79
CA ALA A 27 6.45 4.34 13.82
C ALA A 27 7.67 5.11 13.26
N GLY A 28 7.50 5.77 12.11
CA GLY A 28 8.56 6.54 11.44
C GLY A 28 9.59 5.71 10.66
N VAL A 29 9.43 4.38 10.62
CA VAL A 29 10.31 3.48 9.86
C VAL A 29 9.60 3.03 8.58
N PRO A 30 10.25 3.08 7.40
CA PRO A 30 9.67 2.54 6.17
C PRO A 30 9.32 1.06 6.32
N ALA A 31 8.11 0.71 5.90
CA ALA A 31 7.65 -0.67 5.85
C ALA A 31 7.55 -1.11 4.39
N VAL A 32 8.04 -2.32 4.08
CA VAL A 32 7.95 -2.88 2.73
C VAL A 32 6.69 -3.74 2.64
N PRO A 33 5.67 -3.35 1.86
CA PRO A 33 4.49 -4.16 1.66
C PRO A 33 4.82 -5.40 0.84
N THR A 34 4.30 -6.55 1.26
CA THR A 34 4.49 -7.86 0.61
C THR A 34 3.17 -8.49 0.18
N ALA A 35 2.06 -8.07 0.77
CA ALA A 35 0.71 -8.53 0.43
C ALA A 35 -0.30 -7.40 0.67
N LEU A 36 -1.38 -7.37 -0.10
CA LEU A 36 -2.46 -6.39 0.04
C LEU A 36 -3.80 -7.04 -0.25
N THR A 37 -4.78 -6.82 0.63
CA THR A 37 -6.17 -7.27 0.46
C THR A 37 -7.13 -6.12 0.73
N VAL A 38 -8.16 -5.99 -0.10
CA VAL A 38 -9.30 -5.11 0.17
C VAL A 38 -10.28 -5.89 1.03
N THR A 39 -10.61 -5.39 2.22
CA THR A 39 -11.61 -6.04 3.08
C THR A 39 -13.01 -5.49 2.84
N GLU A 40 -13.09 -4.18 2.64
CA GLU A 40 -14.32 -3.40 2.46
C GLU A 40 -14.00 -2.15 1.62
N PRO A 41 -15.01 -1.44 1.09
CA PRO A 41 -14.78 -0.18 0.38
C PRO A 41 -13.94 0.81 1.21
N GLY A 42 -12.81 1.24 0.67
CA GLY A 42 -11.91 2.18 1.34
C GLY A 42 -11.06 1.58 2.47
N ARG A 43 -10.99 0.25 2.61
CA ARG A 43 -10.19 -0.39 3.66
C ARG A 43 -9.29 -1.50 3.13
N LEU A 44 -8.03 -1.47 3.56
CA LEU A 44 -6.97 -2.36 3.10
C LEU A 44 -6.27 -3.02 4.28
N LEU A 45 -6.00 -4.33 4.17
CA LEU A 45 -5.01 -5.00 4.99
C LEU A 45 -3.71 -5.14 4.20
N VAL A 46 -2.61 -4.69 4.80
CA VAL A 46 -1.29 -4.73 4.18
C VAL A 46 -0.35 -5.59 5.02
N GLY A 47 0.09 -6.71 4.43
CA GLY A 47 1.17 -7.52 4.99
C GLY A 47 2.52 -6.89 4.67
N THR A 48 3.43 -6.93 5.64
CA THR A 48 4.74 -6.28 5.52
C THR A 48 5.88 -7.29 5.72
N SER A 49 7.07 -6.98 5.19
CA SER A 49 8.23 -7.87 5.24
C SER A 49 8.75 -8.15 6.64
N ASP A 50 8.41 -7.31 7.63
CA ASP A 50 8.78 -7.50 9.04
C ASP A 50 7.75 -8.31 9.84
N GLY A 51 6.75 -8.88 9.16
CA GLY A 51 5.76 -9.78 9.75
C GLY A 51 4.54 -9.10 10.35
N ARG A 52 4.36 -7.79 10.16
CA ARG A 52 3.17 -7.06 10.62
C ARG A 52 2.05 -7.07 9.58
N VAL A 53 0.81 -6.99 10.06
CA VAL A 53 -0.38 -6.66 9.27
C VAL A 53 -0.85 -5.28 9.67
N LEU A 54 -0.91 -4.37 8.70
CA LEU A 54 -1.41 -3.02 8.88
C LEU A 54 -2.85 -2.92 8.38
N ASP A 55 -3.65 -2.17 9.12
CA ASP A 55 -5.03 -1.86 8.78
C ASP A 55 -5.09 -0.39 8.34
N CYS A 56 -5.33 -0.19 7.04
CA CYS A 56 -5.20 1.10 6.38
C CYS A 56 -6.54 1.56 5.79
N ALA A 57 -6.82 2.86 5.89
CA ALA A 57 -7.86 3.49 5.09
C ALA A 57 -7.29 3.86 3.72
N ALA A 58 -8.05 3.60 2.66
CA ALA A 58 -7.77 4.09 1.31
C ALA A 58 -8.74 5.24 1.01
N ALA A 59 -8.17 6.39 0.67
CA ALA A 59 -8.91 7.57 0.21
C ALA A 59 -9.30 7.46 -1.28
#